data_AF-A0A0V0GNW6-F1
#
_entry.id   AF-A0A0V0GNW6-F1
#
_cell.length_a   1.000
_cell.length_b   1.000
_cell.length_c   1.000
_cell.angle_alpha   90.00
_cell.angle_beta   90.00
_cell.angle_gamma   90.00
#
_symmetry.space_group_name_H-M   'P 1'
#
loop_
_entity.id
_entity.type
_entity.pdbx_description
1 polymer ?
#
loop_
_entity_poly.entity_id
_entity_poly.type
_entity_poly.pdbx_seq_one_letter_code
_entity_poly.pdbx_strand_id
1 'polypeptide(L)'
;MTTALGEVAARAFVGEITTIFGLAEFNPKGGPVNKLLKFFCAQPGVNCYDLMTAITGKNCCLNSSTVEIFLNDEPQSTSTKNLVHLAQTVRDGHTFKIMTTGATIIW
;
A
#
# COMPACT_ATOMS: atom_id res chain seq x y z
N MET A 1 -10.22 -0.90 3.28
CA MET A 1 -9.10 -0.55 4.18
C MET A 1 -9.53 0.71 4.93
N THR A 2 -9.35 0.76 6.25
CA THR A 2 -9.87 1.84 7.11
C THR A 2 -8.77 2.59 7.85
N THR A 3 -7.51 2.26 7.62
CA THR A 3 -6.37 2.94 8.24
C THR A 3 -6.05 4.24 7.51
N ALA A 4 -5.61 5.25 8.26
CA ALA A 4 -5.27 6.56 7.69
C ALA A 4 -4.15 6.47 6.64
N LEU A 5 -3.10 5.69 6.91
CA LEU A 5 -2.02 5.42 5.96
C LEU A 5 -2.56 4.79 4.67
N GLY A 6 -3.43 3.79 4.81
CA GLY A 6 -4.05 3.08 3.70
C GLY A 6 -4.91 3.97 2.82
N GLU A 7 -5.71 4.85 3.43
CA GLU A 7 -6.55 5.81 2.70
C GLU A 7 -5.71 6.85 1.95
N VAL A 8 -4.74 7.48 2.63
CA VAL A 8 -3.85 8.48 2.02
C VAL A 8 -3.07 7.85 0.87
N ALA A 9 -2.51 6.66 1.07
CA ALA A 9 -1.80 5.93 0.01
C ALA A 9 -2.74 5.62 -1.16
N ALA A 10 -3.93 5.05 -0.91
CA ALA A 10 -4.87 4.69 -1.97
C ALA A 10 -5.32 5.90 -2.81
N ARG A 11 -5.50 7.06 -2.18
CA ARG A 11 -5.80 8.33 -2.87
C ARG A 11 -4.60 8.89 -3.63
N ALA A 12 -3.37 8.63 -3.19
CA ALA A 12 -2.17 9.00 -3.93
C ALA A 12 -1.93 8.09 -5.17
N PHE A 13 -2.42 6.86 -5.16
CA PHE A 13 -2.31 5.88 -6.26
C PHE A 13 -3.28 6.12 -7.44
N VAL A 14 -3.75 7.36 -7.66
CA VAL A 14 -4.61 7.74 -8.80
C VAL A 14 -3.78 7.71 -10.09
N GLY A 15 -3.57 6.52 -10.67
CA GLY A 15 -3.06 6.31 -12.04
C GLY A 15 -1.61 6.69 -12.34
N GLU A 16 -0.99 7.61 -11.60
CA GLU A 16 0.27 8.25 -12.00
C GLU A 16 1.50 7.57 -11.40
N ILE A 17 1.50 7.21 -10.11
CA ILE A 17 2.72 6.71 -9.45
C ILE A 17 3.26 5.43 -10.11
N THR A 18 2.41 4.49 -10.52
CA THR A 18 2.87 3.23 -11.11
C THR A 18 3.28 3.35 -12.57
N THR A 19 2.74 4.34 -13.28
CA THR A 19 3.15 4.69 -14.65
C THR A 19 4.46 5.48 -14.64
N ILE A 20 4.65 6.34 -13.62
CA ILE A 20 5.84 7.17 -13.41
C ILE A 20 7.06 6.33 -13.00
N PHE A 21 6.88 5.27 -12.21
CA PHE A 21 8.02 4.46 -11.75
C PHE A 21 8.42 3.32 -12.70
N GLY A 22 7.55 2.86 -13.61
CA GLY A 22 7.87 1.77 -14.54
C GLY A 22 8.28 0.44 -13.86
N LEU A 23 8.01 0.30 -12.55
CA LEU A 23 8.41 -0.86 -11.77
C LEU A 23 7.39 -1.98 -11.97
N ALA A 24 7.83 -3.09 -12.55
CA ALA A 24 6.98 -4.29 -12.72
C ALA A 24 6.66 -4.98 -11.38
N GLU A 25 7.60 -4.90 -10.43
CA GLU A 25 7.52 -5.50 -9.11
C GLU A 25 7.51 -4.43 -8.03
N PHE A 26 6.60 -4.59 -7.08
CA PHE A 26 6.56 -3.86 -5.83
C PHE A 26 7.26 -4.68 -4.76
N ASN A 27 8.43 -4.18 -4.31
CA ASN A 27 9.17 -4.73 -3.19
C ASN A 27 8.99 -3.84 -1.94
N PRO A 28 8.24 -4.29 -0.92
CA PRO A 28 7.98 -3.52 0.29
C PRO A 28 9.24 -3.13 1.09
N LYS A 29 10.31 -3.93 1.00
CA LYS A 29 11.61 -3.72 1.65
C LYS A 29 12.55 -2.86 0.79
N GLY A 30 12.14 -2.53 -0.44
CA GLY A 30 12.92 -1.73 -1.36
C GLY A 30 13.08 -0.28 -0.93
N GLY A 31 14.22 0.32 -1.29
CA GLY A 31 14.51 1.74 -1.05
C GLY A 31 13.42 2.72 -1.53
N PRO A 32 12.79 2.54 -2.71
CA PRO A 32 11.70 3.40 -3.17
C PRO A 32 10.49 3.39 -2.24
N VAL A 33 10.11 2.22 -1.72
CA VAL A 33 8.94 2.07 -0.82
C VAL A 33 9.21 2.74 0.52
N ASN A 34 10.43 2.63 1.05
CA ASN A 34 10.82 3.32 2.28
C ASN A 34 10.68 4.85 2.15
N LYS A 35 11.04 5.43 0.99
CA LYS A 35 10.85 6.87 0.72
C LYS A 35 9.36 7.25 0.65
N LEU A 36 8.55 6.44 -0.03
CA LEU A 36 7.09 6.61 -0.09
C LEU A 36 6.45 6.54 1.29
N LEU A 37 6.85 5.57 2.12
CA LEU A 37 6.40 5.43 3.50
C LEU A 37 6.71 6.68 4.31
N LYS A 38 7.96 7.17 4.28
CA LYS A 38 8.34 8.41 4.98
C LYS A 38 7.52 9.62 4.52
N PHE A 39 7.20 9.71 3.23
CA PHE A 39 6.36 10.78 2.70
C PHE A 39 4.93 10.71 3.25
N PHE A 40 4.31 9.53 3.28
CA PHE A 40 2.96 9.38 3.83
C PHE A 40 2.92 9.51 5.36
N CYS A 41 3.95 9.03 6.06
CA CYS A 41 4.08 9.17 7.51
C CYS A 41 4.31 10.62 7.96
N ALA A 42 4.73 11.51 7.06
CA ALA A 42 4.85 12.94 7.33
C ALA A 42 3.49 13.67 7.24
N GLN A 43 2.43 13.03 6.72
CA GLN A 43 1.10 13.63 6.64
C GLN A 43 0.44 13.68 8.02
N PRO A 44 -0.26 14.78 8.35
CA PRO A 44 -0.96 14.91 9.63
C PRO A 44 -2.06 13.83 9.74
N GLY A 45 -2.15 13.20 10.92
CA GLY A 45 -3.14 12.15 11.18
C GLY A 45 -2.70 10.73 10.79
N VAL A 46 -1.51 10.55 10.22
CA VAL A 46 -0.93 9.22 9.93
C VAL A 46 0.03 8.82 11.05
N ASN A 47 -0.32 7.80 11.83
CA ASN A 47 0.56 7.25 12.86
C ASN A 47 1.37 6.06 12.30
N CYS A 48 2.68 6.26 12.10
CA CYS A 48 3.59 5.22 11.64
C CYS A 48 4.52 4.65 12.72
N TYR A 49 4.32 4.98 14.00
CA TYR A 49 5.12 4.38 15.10
C TYR A 49 4.91 2.87 15.18
N ASP A 50 3.68 2.42 14.98
CA ASP A 50 3.34 1.02 14.78
C ASP A 50 2.91 0.80 13.33
N LEU A 51 3.90 0.53 12.48
CA LEU A 51 3.71 0.34 11.06
C LEU A 51 2.76 -0.83 10.74
N MET A 52 2.78 -1.88 11.56
CA MET A 52 1.91 -3.03 11.35
C MET A 52 0.46 -2.64 11.57
N THR A 53 0.16 -1.96 12.68
CA THR A 53 -1.19 -1.45 12.94
C THR A 53 -1.62 -0.41 11.90
N ALA A 54 -0.70 0.41 11.38
CA ALA A 54 -0.99 1.40 10.35
C ALA A 54 -1.39 0.77 8.99
N ILE A 55 -0.86 -0.41 8.67
CA ILE A 55 -1.14 -1.10 7.40
C ILE A 55 -2.32 -2.07 7.54
N THR A 56 -2.30 -2.95 8.55
CA THR A 56 -3.28 -4.04 8.68
C THR A 56 -4.48 -3.67 9.55
N GLY A 57 -4.40 -2.56 10.29
CA GLY A 57 -5.35 -2.21 11.33
C GLY A 57 -4.98 -2.83 12.69
N LYS A 58 -5.81 -2.62 13.71
CA LYS A 58 -5.56 -3.19 15.04
C LYS A 58 -5.42 -4.70 14.95
N ASN A 59 -4.23 -5.21 15.27
CA ASN A 59 -3.95 -6.65 15.26
C ASN A 59 -4.00 -7.22 16.69
N CYS A 60 -4.67 -8.35 16.87
CA CYS A 60 -4.74 -9.12 18.12
C CYS A 60 -3.51 -9.99 18.39
N CYS A 61 -2.74 -10.26 17.34
CA CYS A 61 -2.10 -11.56 17.19
C CYS A 61 -0.61 -11.48 16.82
N LEU A 62 -0.09 -10.27 16.58
CA LEU A 62 1.35 -10.02 16.46
C LEU A 62 1.89 -9.44 17.78
N ASN A 63 2.85 -10.14 18.37
CA ASN A 63 3.52 -9.68 19.59
C ASN A 63 4.65 -8.70 19.22
N SER A 64 4.74 -7.58 19.95
CA SER A 64 5.80 -6.58 19.76
C SER A 64 7.21 -7.16 19.89
N SER A 65 7.40 -8.19 20.71
CA SER A 65 8.72 -8.83 20.88
C SER A 65 9.12 -9.71 19.70
N THR A 66 8.18 -10.17 18.85
CA THR A 66 8.46 -11.04 17.70
C THR A 66 8.26 -10.34 16.36
N VAL A 67 7.80 -9.09 16.35
CA VAL A 67 7.49 -8.34 15.11
C VAL A 67 8.72 -8.16 14.22
N GLU A 68 9.91 -8.01 14.80
CA GLU A 68 11.16 -7.88 14.03
C GLU A 68 11.50 -9.17 13.28
N ILE A 69 11.27 -10.33 13.90
CA ILE A 69 11.47 -11.63 13.26
C ILE A 69 10.49 -11.78 12.09
N PHE A 70 9.22 -11.44 12.31
CA PHE A 70 8.21 -11.41 11.24
C PHE A 70 8.63 -10.49 10.08
N LEU A 71 9.12 -9.28 10.37
CA LEU A 71 9.55 -8.32 9.35
C LEU A 71 10.85 -8.73 8.60
N ASN A 72 11.62 -9.69 9.12
CA ASN A 72 12.74 -10.25 8.36
C ASN A 72 12.25 -11.08 7.17
N ASP A 73 11.14 -11.79 7.33
CA ASP A 73 10.56 -12.62 6.27
C ASP A 73 9.47 -11.87 5.49
N GLU A 74 8.61 -11.12 6.16
CA GLU A 74 7.51 -10.37 5.56
C GLU A 74 7.78 -8.86 5.50
N PRO A 75 7.11 -8.10 4.62
CA PRO A 75 6.20 -8.55 3.57
C PRO A 75 6.97 -8.96 2.30
N GLN A 76 6.44 -9.94 1.57
CA GLN A 76 7.01 -10.44 0.31
C GLN A 76 6.67 -9.53 -0.87
N SER A 77 7.53 -9.53 -1.88
CA SER A 77 7.30 -8.79 -3.13
C SER A 77 6.04 -9.27 -3.87
N THR A 78 5.41 -8.36 -4.61
CA THR A 78 4.26 -8.68 -5.47
C THR A 78 4.25 -7.79 -6.71
N SER A 79 3.38 -8.06 -7.69
CA SER A 79 3.27 -7.16 -8.85
C SER A 79 2.77 -5.79 -8.42
N THR A 80 3.36 -4.73 -8.97
CA THR A 80 2.88 -3.35 -8.79
C THR A 80 1.40 -3.20 -9.15
N LYS A 81 0.91 -4.01 -10.10
CA LYS A 81 -0.51 -4.11 -10.45
C LYS A 81 -1.38 -4.45 -9.24
N ASN A 82 -0.97 -5.39 -8.38
CA ASN A 82 -1.76 -5.75 -7.20
C ASN A 82 -1.94 -4.58 -6.22
N LEU A 83 -0.92 -3.72 -6.08
CA LEU A 83 -1.02 -2.52 -5.27
C LEU A 83 -1.96 -1.48 -5.87
N VAL A 84 -1.92 -1.29 -7.20
CA VAL A 84 -2.89 -0.43 -7.93
C VAL A 84 -4.31 -0.96 -7.74
N HIS A 85 -4.51 -2.27 -7.84
CA HIS A 85 -5.82 -2.88 -7.64
C HIS A 85 -6.34 -2.60 -6.24
N LEU A 86 -5.49 -2.82 -5.23
CA LEU A 86 -5.84 -2.57 -3.84
C LEU A 86 -6.25 -1.11 -3.62
N ALA A 87 -5.52 -0.16 -4.21
CA ALA A 87 -5.85 1.26 -4.15
C ALA A 87 -7.21 1.57 -4.80
N GLN A 88 -7.51 0.97 -5.96
CA GLN A 88 -8.82 1.11 -6.62
C GLN A 88 -9.96 0.59 -5.72
N THR A 89 -9.78 -0.58 -5.12
CA THR A 89 -10.74 -1.19 -4.18
C THR A 89 -11.02 -0.29 -2.98
N VAL A 90 -9.98 0.35 -2.41
CA VAL A 90 -10.13 1.25 -1.27
C VAL A 90 -10.88 2.53 -1.64
N ARG A 91 -10.60 3.10 -2.82
CA ARG A 91 -11.24 4.33 -3.29
C ARG A 91 -12.70 4.13 -3.69
N ASP A 92 -12.98 3.08 -4.45
CA ASP A 92 -14.32 2.79 -4.95
C ASP A 92 -15.22 2.25 -3.84
N GLY A 93 -14.64 1.78 -2.73
CA GLY A 93 -15.39 1.19 -1.61
C GLY A 93 -16.04 -0.16 -1.95
N HIS A 94 -15.68 -0.76 -3.10
CA HIS A 94 -16.24 -2.01 -3.60
C HIS A 94 -15.22 -3.13 -3.56
N THR A 95 -15.56 -4.24 -2.88
CA THR A 95 -14.66 -5.39 -2.63
C THR A 95 -14.49 -6.36 -3.80
N PHE A 96 -15.36 -6.31 -4.82
CA PHE A 96 -15.38 -7.24 -5.95
C PHE A 96 -15.46 -6.49 -7.30
N LYS A 97 -14.39 -5.81 -7.67
CA LYS A 97 -14.26 -5.18 -8.99
C LYS A 97 -12.95 -5.61 -9.63
N ILE A 98 -12.99 -5.95 -10.92
CA ILE A 98 -11.79 -6.27 -11.69
C ILE A 98 -10.98 -4.98 -11.84
N MET A 99 -9.65 -5.09 -11.79
CA MET A 99 -8.76 -3.96 -12.01
C MET A 99 -9.09 -3.27 -13.33
N THR A 100 -9.38 -1.97 -13.25
CA THR A 100 -9.55 -1.16 -14.46
C THR A 100 -8.18 -0.66 -14.88
N THR A 101 -7.66 -1.14 -16.00
CA THR A 101 -6.53 -0.48 -16.66
C THR A 101 -7.09 0.74 -17.37
N GLY A 102 -6.56 1.94 -17.09
CA GLY A 102 -6.98 3.21 -17.70
C GLY A 102 -6.70 3.32 -19.21
N ALA A 103 -6.74 2.21 -19.93
CA ALA A 103 -6.89 2.22 -21.37
C ALA A 103 -8.34 2.60 -21.65
N THR A 104 -8.56 3.84 -22.06
CA THR A 104 -9.66 4.16 -22.97
C THR A 104 -9.68 3.08 -24.04
N ILE A 105 -10.68 2.21 -24.01
CA ILE A 105 -11.05 1.43 -25.19
C ILE A 105 -11.63 2.46 -26.15
N ILE A 106 -10.74 3.04 -26.96
CA ILE A 106 -11.12 3.72 -28.18
C ILE A 106 -11.53 2.57 -29.11
N TRP A 107 -12.83 2.40 -29.31
CA TRP A 107 -13.36 1.59 -30.41
C TRP A 107 -12.93 2.19 -31.75
#